data_AF-A0A2V8CH37-F1
#
_entry.id   AF-A0A2V8CH37-F1
#
_cell.length_a   1.000
_cell.length_b   1.000
_cell.length_c   1.000
_cell.angle_alpha   90.00
_cell.angle_beta   90.00
_cell.angle_gamma   90.00
#
_symmetry.space_group_name_H-M   'P 1'
#
loop_
_entity.id
_entity.type
_entity.pdbx_description
1 polymer ?
#
loop_
_entity_poly.entity_id
_entity_poly.type
_entity_poly.pdbx_seq_one_letter_code
_entity_poly.pdbx_strand_id
1 'polypeptide(L)'
;MPEERLLSVGVECYAGHRGEQTPRELILGDRRISVAEVLDAWLAPDYRYFKLKAADGDTYLVRHHERSDTWELTMFVSERVGG
;
A
#
# COMPACT_ATOMS: atom_id res chain seq x y z
N MET A 1 -14.37 -12.93 17.11
CA MET A 1 -13.31 -12.03 16.63
C MET A 1 -13.87 -11.32 15.42
N PRO A 2 -14.05 -9.99 15.41
CA PRO A 2 -14.40 -9.32 14.18
C PRO A 2 -13.21 -9.51 13.24
N GLU A 3 -13.45 -10.19 12.13
CA GLU A 3 -12.56 -10.12 10.98
C GLU A 3 -12.40 -8.63 10.64
N GLU A 4 -11.22 -8.07 10.90
CA GLU A 4 -10.88 -6.76 10.35
C GLU A 4 -10.97 -6.94 8.84
N ARG A 5 -12.09 -6.50 8.24
CA ARG A 5 -12.30 -6.54 6.80
C ARG A 5 -11.41 -5.48 6.19
N LEU A 6 -10.15 -5.85 5.99
CA LEU A 6 -9.20 -5.02 5.29
C LEU A 6 -9.62 -4.91 3.83
N LEU A 7 -9.41 -3.74 3.27
CA LEU A 7 -9.78 -3.46 1.89
C LEU A 7 -8.71 -4.05 0.98
N SER A 8 -9.11 -4.95 0.08
CA SER A 8 -8.23 -5.39 -1.00
C SER A 8 -7.84 -4.20 -1.87
N VAL A 9 -6.54 -4.08 -2.15
CA VAL A 9 -5.96 -3.00 -2.95
C VAL A 9 -5.13 -3.62 -4.06
N GLY A 10 -5.28 -3.14 -5.29
CA GLY A 10 -4.32 -3.50 -6.35
C GLY A 10 -3.05 -2.69 -6.17
N VAL A 11 -1.88 -3.29 -6.38
CA VAL A 11 -0.61 -2.58 -6.30
C VAL A 11 0.19 -2.86 -7.56
N GLU A 12 0.54 -1.79 -8.29
CA GLU A 12 1.49 -1.90 -9.38
C GLU A 12 2.89 -1.65 -8.83
N CYS A 13 3.71 -2.70 -8.88
CA CYS A 13 5.11 -2.65 -8.50
C CYS A 13 5.96 -2.41 -9.75
N TYR A 14 6.99 -1.56 -9.62
CA TYR A 14 8.04 -1.53 -10.64
C TYR A 14 9.04 -2.65 -10.36
N ALA A 15 9.22 -3.57 -11.31
CA ALA A 15 10.29 -4.55 -11.28
C ALA A 15 11.61 -3.86 -11.64
N GLY A 16 12.26 -3.25 -10.65
CA GLY A 16 13.63 -2.75 -10.81
C GLY A 16 14.62 -3.89 -11.07
N HIS A 17 15.75 -3.58 -11.70
CA HIS A 17 16.84 -4.49 -12.11
C HIS A 17 17.51 -5.28 -10.94
N ARG A 18 17.05 -5.09 -9.69
CA ARG A 18 17.51 -5.78 -8.47
C ARG A 18 16.43 -6.63 -7.78
N GLY A 19 15.24 -6.75 -8.35
CA GLY A 19 14.17 -7.61 -7.82
C GLY A 19 13.41 -7.02 -6.62
N GLU A 20 13.77 -5.83 -6.15
CA GLU A 20 12.96 -5.12 -5.15
C GLU A 20 11.71 -4.55 -5.83
N GLN A 21 10.58 -5.14 -5.50
CA GLN A 21 9.26 -4.63 -5.89
C GLN A 21 8.93 -3.42 -5.00
N THR A 22 9.06 -2.22 -5.57
CA THR A 22 8.63 -0.99 -4.91
C THR A 22 7.25 -0.59 -5.43
N PRO A 23 6.25 -0.40 -4.55
CA PRO A 23 4.93 0.09 -4.95
C PRO A 23 5.02 1.44 -5.66
N ARG A 24 4.37 1.57 -6.82
CA ARG A 24 4.27 2.83 -7.57
C ARG A 24 2.85 3.34 -7.72
N GLU A 25 1.89 2.44 -7.77
CA GLU A 25 0.49 2.82 -7.86
C GLU A 25 -0.36 1.93 -6.97
N LEU A 26 -1.31 2.55 -6.26
CA LEU A 26 -2.35 1.86 -5.53
C LEU A 26 -3.67 1.98 -6.30
N ILE A 27 -4.37 0.86 -6.44
CA ILE A 27 -5.65 0.75 -7.15
C ILE A 27 -6.71 0.40 -6.11
N LEU A 28 -7.52 1.39 -5.74
CA LEU A 28 -8.60 1.27 -4.77
C LEU A 28 -9.93 1.40 -5.51
N GLY A 29 -10.51 0.25 -5.88
CA GLY A 29 -11.67 0.21 -6.78
C GLY A 29 -11.32 0.85 -8.13
N ASP A 30 -12.05 1.89 -8.52
CA ASP A 30 -11.80 2.64 -9.75
C ASP A 30 -10.76 3.76 -9.59
N ARG A 31 -10.26 4.01 -8.38
CA ARG A 31 -9.30 5.09 -8.09
C ARG A 31 -7.87 4.57 -8.20
N ARG A 32 -7.08 5.23 -9.04
CA ARG A 32 -5.62 5.07 -9.12
C ARG A 32 -4.94 6.16 -8.31
N ILE A 33 -4.03 5.77 -7.43
CA ILE A 33 -3.29 6.67 -6.55
C ILE A 33 -1.80 6.46 -6.81
N SER A 34 -1.18 7.45 -7.41
CA SER A 34 0.26 7.44 -7.64
C SER A 34 1.01 7.60 -6.32
N VAL A 35 1.91 6.66 -6.04
CA VAL A 35 2.83 6.71 -4.92
C VAL A 35 3.93 7.71 -5.26
N ALA A 36 4.06 8.76 -4.45
CA ALA A 36 5.13 9.74 -4.58
C ALA A 36 6.41 9.25 -3.87
N GLU A 37 6.26 8.64 -2.69
CA GLU A 37 7.38 8.20 -1.88
C GLU A 37 7.03 6.97 -1.04
N VAL A 38 7.97 6.05 -0.89
CA VAL A 38 7.89 4.96 0.10
C VAL A 38 8.57 5.44 1.37
N LEU A 39 7.76 5.76 2.38
CA LEU A 39 8.22 6.30 3.66
C LEU A 39 8.91 5.23 4.52
N ASP A 40 8.40 4.00 4.47
CA ASP A 40 8.94 2.88 5.24
C ASP A 40 8.51 1.54 4.60
N ALA A 41 9.32 0.50 4.76
CA ALA A 41 9.02 -0.85 4.30
C ALA A 41 9.65 -1.87 5.25
N TRP A 42 8.84 -2.77 5.80
CA TRP A 42 9.32 -3.78 6.75
C TRP A 42 8.65 -5.13 6.56
N LEU A 43 9.40 -6.19 6.88
CA LEU A 43 8.93 -7.56 6.85
C LEU A 43 8.37 -7.94 8.23
N ALA A 44 7.16 -8.48 8.25
CA ALA A 44 6.55 -9.18 9.37
C ALA A 44 6.46 -10.69 9.04
N PRO A 45 6.12 -11.56 10.02
CA PRO A 45 6.19 -13.02 9.82
C PRO A 45 5.44 -13.55 8.59
N ASP A 46 4.28 -12.99 8.28
CA ASP A 46 3.43 -13.45 7.17
C ASP A 46 3.19 -12.39 6.09
N TYR A 47 3.61 -11.14 6.35
CA TYR A 47 3.27 -9.98 5.51
C TYR A 47 4.44 -9.03 5.37
N ARG A 48 4.56 -8.40 4.21
CA ARG A 48 5.44 -7.25 3.99
C ARG A 48 4.63 -5.96 4.01
N TYR A 49 4.96 -5.05 4.92
CA TYR A 49 4.27 -3.77 5.06
C TYR A 49 5.01 -2.68 4.30
N PHE A 50 4.23 -1.75 3.74
CA PHE A 50 4.73 -0.56 3.06
C PHE A 50 3.92 0.66 3.48
N LYS A 51 4.62 1.64 4.05
CA LYS A 51 4.07 2.97 4.33
C LYS A 51 4.38 3.87 3.15
N LEU A 52 3.35 4.42 2.54
CA LEU A 52 3.39 5.09 1.25
C LEU A 52 2.83 6.51 1.39
N LYS A 53 3.52 7.49 0.84
CA LYS A 53 3.01 8.84 0.61
C LYS A 53 2.52 8.92 -0.82
N ALA A 54 1.25 9.26 -1.01
CA ALA A 54 0.68 9.49 -2.32
C ALA A 54 1.00 10.90 -2.84
N ALA A 55 0.95 11.07 -4.15
CA ALA A 55 1.17 12.37 -4.81
C ALA A 55 0.13 13.43 -4.41
N ASP A 56 -1.02 12.99 -3.92
CA ASP A 56 -2.07 13.87 -3.42
C ASP A 56 -1.83 14.33 -1.97
N GLY A 57 -0.77 13.86 -1.30
CA GLY A 57 -0.44 14.15 0.10
C GLY A 57 -0.97 13.10 1.09
N ASP A 58 -1.88 12.22 0.68
CA ASP A 58 -2.42 11.24 1.61
C ASP A 58 -1.38 10.15 1.93
N THR A 59 -1.51 9.52 3.10
CA THR A 59 -0.61 8.44 3.53
C THR A 59 -1.38 7.12 3.61
N TYR A 60 -0.80 6.07 3.03
CA TYR A 60 -1.38 4.74 2.96
C TYR A 60 -0.43 3.74 3.61
N LEU A 61 -0.98 2.82 4.42
CA LEU A 61 -0.27 1.65 4.90
C LEU A 61 -0.91 0.43 4.26
N VAL A 62 -0.13 -0.27 3.44
CA VAL A 62 -0.55 -1.51 2.78
C VAL A 62 0.32 -2.65 3.24
N ARG A 63 -0.24 -3.86 3.19
CA ARG A 63 0.51 -5.09 3.42
C ARG A 63 0.37 -6.02 2.23
N HIS A 64 1.45 -6.67 1.85
CA HIS A 64 1.51 -7.71 0.84
C HIS A 64 1.66 -9.06 1.52
N HIS A 65 0.77 -9.98 1.18
CA HIS A 65 0.88 -11.38 1.55
C HIS A 65 1.57 -12.12 0.40
N GLU A 66 2.86 -12.42 0.55
CA GLU A 66 3.66 -13.02 -0.53
C GLU A 66 3.14 -14.39 -0.98
N ARG A 67 2.58 -15.19 -0.07
CA ARG A 67 2.06 -16.55 -0.40
C ARG A 67 0.80 -16.54 -1.27
N SER A 68 -0.13 -15.61 -1.03
CA SER A 68 -1.38 -15.48 -1.78
C SER A 68 -1.30 -14.43 -2.88
N ASP A 69 -0.20 -13.68 -2.93
CA ASP A 69 0.02 -12.52 -3.80
C ASP A 69 -1.11 -11.48 -3.70
N THR A 70 -1.64 -11.31 -2.47
CA THR A 70 -2.73 -10.37 -2.20
C THR A 70 -2.20 -9.16 -1.45
N TRP A 71 -2.77 -8.00 -1.79
CA TRP A 71 -2.48 -6.75 -1.10
C TRP A 71 -3.72 -6.23 -0.37
N GLU A 72 -3.50 -5.72 0.83
CA GLU A 72 -4.55 -5.22 1.70
C GLU A 72 -4.16 -3.85 2.26
N LEU A 73 -5.11 -2.92 2.28
CA LEU A 73 -4.97 -1.63 2.94
C LEU A 73 -5.31 -1.79 4.43
N THR A 74 -4.36 -1.45 5.30
CA THR A 74 -4.53 -1.51 6.76
C THR A 74 -4.84 -0.17 7.38
N MET A 75 -4.31 0.92 6.81
CA MET A 75 -4.54 2.26 7.30
C MET A 75 -4.47 3.28 6.16
N PHE A 76 -5.29 4.32 6.26
CA PHE A 76 -5.28 5.48 5.39
C PHE A 76 -5.43 6.75 6.23
N VAL A 77 -4.64 7.76 5.93
CA VAL A 77 -4.73 9.09 6.53
C VAL A 77 -4.78 10.11 5.41
N SER A 78 -5.88 10.86 5.34
CA SER A 78 -5.97 11.96 4.39
C SER A 78 -5.48 13.27 5.02
N GLU A 79 -4.66 14.00 4.29
CA GLU A 79 -4.27 15.37 4.67
C GLU A 79 -5.35 16.41 4.32
N ARG A 80 -6.42 16.01 3.61
CA ARG A 80 -7.51 16.91 3.21
C ARG A 80 -8.64 17.05 4.24
N VAL A 81 -8.65 16.26 5.30
CA VAL A 81 -9.67 16.36 6.36
C VAL A 81 -9.17 17.33 7.43
N GLY A 82 -9.17 18.60 7.07
CA GLY A 82 -8.77 19.73 7.92
C GLY A 82 -9.31 21.03 7.33
N GLY A 83 -10.64 21.14 7.32
CA GLY A 83 -11.39 22.34 6.97
C GLY A 83 -12.51 22.56 7.97
#